data_AF-A0AAW8RWT8-F1
#
_entry.id   AF-A0AAW8RWT8-F1
#
_cell.length_a   1.000
_cell.length_b   1.000
_cell.length_c   1.000
_cell.angle_alpha   90.00
_cell.angle_beta   90.00
_cell.angle_gamma   90.00
#
_symmetry.space_group_name_H-M   'P 1'
#
loop_
_entity.id
_entity.type
_entity.pdbx_description
1 polymer ?
#
loop_
_entity_poly.entity_id
_entity_poly.type
_entity_poly.pdbx_seq_one_letter_code
_entity_poly.pdbx_strand_id
1 'polypeptide(L)' 'MDLDEMTVIKMYELHYITRDFFLEQILGCGQRTIAEEGIRRFCFYIELAAGRTNRDYYIETYT' A
#
# COMPACT_ATOMS: atom_id res chain seq x y z
N MET A 1 15.77 -11.82 -1.89
CA MET A 1 14.40 -11.39 -1.60
C MET A 1 13.55 -12.08 -2.64
N ASP A 2 12.90 -13.17 -2.28
CA ASP A 2 12.00 -13.85 -3.20
C ASP A 2 10.82 -12.90 -3.49
N LEU A 3 10.40 -12.84 -4.76
CA LEU A 3 9.25 -12.02 -5.16
C LEU A 3 7.96 -12.39 -4.40
N ASP A 4 7.90 -13.61 -3.86
CA ASP A 4 6.81 -14.10 -3.02
C ASP A 4 6.69 -13.40 -1.66
N GLU A 5 7.71 -12.67 -1.19
CA GLU A 5 7.65 -11.87 0.05
C GLU A 5 7.27 -10.40 -0.19
N MET A 6 7.14 -9.98 -1.46
CA MET A 6 6.90 -8.58 -1.81
C MET A 6 5.40 -8.26 -1.77
N THR A 7 4.99 -7.46 -0.80
CA THR A 7 3.59 -7.02 -0.70
C THR A 7 3.24 -6.02 -1.80
N VAL A 8 1.95 -5.88 -2.10
CA VAL A 8 1.47 -4.93 -3.12
C VAL A 8 1.90 -3.48 -2.82
N ILE A 9 1.97 -3.10 -1.53
CA ILE A 9 2.42 -1.78 -1.10
C ILE A 9 3.91 -1.61 -1.37
N LYS A 10 4.74 -2.60 -1.03
CA LYS A 10 6.18 -2.55 -1.31
C LYS A 10 6.48 -2.54 -2.80
N MET A 11 5.73 -3.31 -3.60
CA MET A 11 5.84 -3.27 -5.07
C MET A 11 5.57 -1.87 -5.62
N TYR A 12 4.57 -1.16 -5.07
CA TYR A 12 4.26 0.21 -5.47
C TYR A 12 5.32 1.22 -5.01
N GLU A 13 5.71 1.18 -3.73
CA GLU A 13 6.72 2.09 -3.17
C GLU A 13 8.09 1.95 -3.85
N LEU A 14 8.46 0.74 -4.26
CA LEU A 14 9.69 0.46 -5.01
C LEU A 14 9.53 0.61 -6.53
N HIS A 15 8.37 1.07 -7.00
CA HIS A 15 8.06 1.35 -8.41
C HIS A 15 8.14 0.14 -9.35
N TYR A 16 7.89 -1.07 -8.83
CA TYR A 16 7.71 -2.27 -9.66
C TYR A 16 6.36 -2.31 -10.36
N ILE A 17 5.34 -1.64 -9.81
CA ILE A 17 4.00 -1.54 -10.39
C ILE A 17 3.58 -0.08 -10.52
N THR A 18 2.69 0.19 -11.48
CA THR A 18 2.14 1.53 -11.70
C THR A 18 1.11 1.89 -10.64
N ARG A 19 0.87 3.20 -10.47
CA ARG A 19 -0.16 3.71 -9.55
C ARG A 19 -1.54 3.14 -9.87
N ASP A 20 -1.95 3.15 -11.14
CA ASP A 20 -3.28 2.66 -11.53
C ASP A 20 -3.46 1.19 -11.18
N PHE A 21 -2.46 0.36 -11.47
CA PHE A 21 -2.48 -1.05 -11.09
C PHE A 21 -2.51 -1.24 -9.57
N PHE A 22 -1.70 -0.47 -8.83
CA PHE A 22 -1.69 -0.51 -7.37
C PHE A 22 -3.07 -0.16 -6.77
N LEU A 23 -3.73 0.87 -7.29
CA LEU A 23 -5.04 1.31 -6.82
C LEU A 23 -6.14 0.25 -7.05
N GLU A 24 -6.09 -0.48 -8.16
CA GLU A 24 -7.01 -1.60 -8.38
C GLU A 24 -6.75 -2.75 -7.38
N GLN A 25 -5.48 -3.08 -7.16
CA GLN A 25 -5.12 -4.19 -6.29
C GLN A 25 -5.41 -3.90 -4.81
N ILE A 26 -5.08 -2.70 -4.31
CA ILE A 26 -5.24 -2.37 -2.88
C ILE A 26 -6.71 -2.42 -2.44
N LEU A 27 -7.65 -2.16 -3.35
CA LEU A 27 -9.09 -2.29 -3.10
C LEU A 27 -9.54 -3.76 -3.06
N GLY A 28 -8.85 -4.66 -3.77
CA GLY A 28 -9.19 -6.08 -3.87
C GLY A 28 -8.54 -6.98 -2.82
N CYS A 29 -7.39 -6.59 -2.24
CA CYS A 29 -6.59 -7.46 -1.35
C CYS A 29 -6.52 -7.03 0.12
N GLY A 30 -7.47 -6.20 0.59
CA GLY A 30 -7.40 -5.54 1.90
C GLY A 30 -7.11 -6.44 3.10
N GLN A 31 -7.78 -7.59 3.24
CA GLN A 31 -7.53 -8.50 4.37
C GLN A 31 -6.09 -9.04 4.40
N ARG A 32 -5.54 -9.38 3.23
CA ARG A 32 -4.15 -9.84 3.11
C ARG A 32 -3.18 -8.70 3.40
N THR A 33 -3.39 -7.52 2.82
CA THR A 33 -2.51 -6.36 3.05
C THR A 33 -2.50 -5.91 4.49
N ILE A 34 -3.64 -5.94 5.19
CA ILE A 34 -3.69 -5.62 6.63
C ILE A 34 -2.84 -6.60 7.45
N ALA A 35 -2.87 -7.88 7.12
CA ALA A 35 -2.07 -8.89 7.81
C ALA A 35 -0.56 -8.74 7.55
N GLU A 36 -0.18 -8.34 6.34
CA GLU A 36 1.23 -8.23 5.93
C GLU A 36 1.88 -6.90 6.30
N GLU A 37 1.14 -5.79 6.20
CA GLU A 37 1.68 -4.41 6.29
C GLU A 37 1.06 -3.60 7.43
N GLY A 38 0.05 -4.15 8.11
CA GLY A 38 -0.66 -3.50 9.21
C GLY A 38 -1.79 -2.56 8.75
N ILE A 39 -2.78 -2.42 9.63
CA ILE A 39 -4.00 -1.66 9.35
C ILE A 39 -3.75 -0.17 9.08
N ARG A 40 -2.78 0.45 9.76
CA ARG A 40 -2.49 1.89 9.59
C ARG A 40 -1.97 2.21 8.20
N ARG A 41 -1.01 1.42 7.72
CA ARG A 41 -0.42 1.56 6.39
C ARG A 41 -1.44 1.27 5.31
N PHE A 42 -2.26 0.23 5.49
CA PHE A 42 -3.38 -0.04 4.59
C PHE A 42 -4.36 1.15 4.51
N CYS A 43 -4.82 1.68 5.64
CA CYS A 43 -5.75 2.82 5.66
C CYS A 43 -5.18 4.04 4.96
N PHE A 44 -3.87 4.32 5.10
CA PHE A 44 -3.23 5.43 4.38
C PHE A 44 -3.37 5.27 2.85
N TYR A 45 -3.14 4.08 2.31
CA TYR A 45 -3.23 3.84 0.88
C TYR A 45 -4.66 3.81 0.36
N ILE A 46 -5.64 3.44 1.20
CA ILE A 46 -7.06 3.62 0.88
C ILE A 46 -7.44 5.11 0.81
N GLU A 47 -6.95 5.93 1.74
CA GLU A 47 -7.15 7.38 1.71
C GLU A 47 -6.46 8.03 0.50
N LEU A 48 -5.28 7.52 0.09
CA LEU A 48 -4.60 7.92 -1.15
C LEU A 48 -5.45 7.57 -2.38
N ALA A 49 -6.00 6.35 -2.43
CA ALA A 49 -6.90 5.92 -3.50
C ALA A 49 -8.15 6.80 -3.61
N ALA A 50 -8.68 7.23 -2.46
CA ALA A 50 -9.82 8.14 -2.38
C ALA A 50 -9.45 9.62 -2.69
N GLY A 51 -8.17 9.94 -2.95
CA GLY A 51 -7.70 11.31 -3.20
C GLY A 51 -7.79 12.21 -1.97
N ARG A 52 -7.83 11.65 -0.77
CA ARG A 52 -7.97 12.38 0.51
C ARG A 52 -6.63 12.80 1.12
N THR A 53 -5.52 12.31 0.57
CA THR A 53 -4.17 12.70 0.97
C THR A 53 -3.34 13.10 -0.25
N ASN A 54 -2.50 14.13 -0.09
CA ASN A 54 -1.52 14.56 -1.08
C ASN A 54 -0.13 13.97 -0.83
N ARG A 55 0.01 13.06 0.15
CA ARG A 55 1.26 12.36 0.42
C ARG A 55 1.33 11.11 -0.44
N ASP A 56 2.45 10.92 -1.14
CA ASP A 56 2.63 9.76 -2.03
C ASP A 56 3.06 8.47 -1.30
N TYR A 57 3.53 8.58 -0.06
CA TYR A 57 4.04 7.46 0.74
C TYR A 57 3.68 7.56 2.22
N TYR A 58 3.57 6.40 2.85
CA TYR A 58 3.30 6.27 4.28
C TYR A 58 4.56 6.52 5.11
N ILE A 59 4.42 7.22 6.24
CA ILE A 59 5.50 7.40 7.23
C ILE A 59 5.00 6.89 8.57
N GLU A 60 5.65 5.84 9.08
CA GLU A 60 5.39 5.33 10.42
C GLU A 60 5.98 6.31 11.45
N THR A 61 5.11 7.00 12.20
CA THR A 61 5.54 7.79 13.36
C THR A 61 5.63 6.91 14.59
N TYR A 62 6.85 6.70 15.08
CA TYR A 62 7.10 6.14 16.40
C TYR A 62 6.93 7.26 17.44
N THR A 63 5.80 7.26 18.14
CA THR A 63 5.57 8.05 19.36
C THR A 63 5.81 7.21 20.59
#